data_AF-A0A9X0AVA5-F1
#
_entry.id   AF-A0A9X0AVA5-F1
#
_cell.length_a   1.000
_cell.length_b   1.000
_cell.length_c   1.000
_cell.angle_alpha   90.00
_cell.angle_beta   90.00
_cell.angle_gamma   90.00
#
_symmetry.space_group_name_H-M   'P 1'
#
loop_
_entity.id
_entity.type
_entity.pdbx_description
1 polymer ?
#
loop_
_entity_poly.entity_id
_entity_poly.type
_entity_poly.pdbx_seq_one_letter_code
_entity_poly.pdbx_strand_id
1 'polypeptide(L)'
;MANLSAHGTHFIFDFDGTITREDTCKLIANVGVAHQRVLGNDFSRTWEDLTKPYDNERGEFIGKYFLEMPKTTAPLVFAFGVSRALKDVELRSIDRINRSGLFAGISKEEWESAGKAAVLSGDVQIRKGFIGLVEQIERRNGVWGVISGSFSKDFIKGVLEQCLGKEIDIPILANSPDENGFIRGPLFEDTGVRTILVSGDTKLSAMRQLLKSWRFDETSQAVYYGDSDTDVECLFDTSVKGVMVGEDGSNRLRSLCKNLTGDLSVEAVPDFENIVIHPEENMEL
;
A
#
# COMPACT_ATOMS: atom_id res chain seq x y z
N MET A 1 -13.20 7.61 23.22
CA MET A 1 -13.40 7.28 21.79
C MET A 1 -12.91 8.46 20.99
N ALA A 2 -11.88 8.28 20.18
CA ALA A 2 -11.50 9.30 19.21
C ALA A 2 -12.45 9.13 18.02
N ASN A 3 -13.39 10.07 17.85
CA ASN A 3 -14.17 10.15 16.63
C ASN A 3 -13.28 10.88 15.63
N LEU A 4 -12.76 10.15 14.64
CA LEU A 4 -12.13 10.80 13.51
C LEU A 4 -13.21 11.27 12.56
N SER A 5 -13.38 12.59 12.43
CA SER A 5 -14.10 13.15 11.30
C SER A 5 -13.17 13.13 10.08
N ALA A 6 -13.56 12.30 9.10
CA ALA A 6 -13.05 12.45 7.75
C ALA A 6 -14.00 13.42 7.02
N HIS A 7 -13.48 14.57 6.64
CA HIS A 7 -14.07 15.39 5.59
C HIS A 7 -13.31 15.05 4.31
N GLY A 8 -14.00 14.53 3.31
CA GLY A 8 -13.35 13.95 2.14
C GLY A 8 -14.34 13.41 1.13
N THR A 9 -14.06 13.67 -0.14
CA THR A 9 -14.76 13.08 -1.29
C THR A 9 -13.90 12.03 -1.98
N HIS A 10 -12.60 11.99 -1.67
CA HIS A 10 -11.60 11.11 -2.27
C HIS A 10 -10.84 10.33 -1.18
N PHE A 11 -10.76 9.01 -1.32
CA PHE A 11 -10.15 8.14 -0.29
C PHE A 11 -9.14 7.18 -0.91
N ILE A 12 -7.91 7.23 -0.42
CA ILE A 12 -6.81 6.41 -0.92
C ILE A 12 -6.35 5.50 0.21
N PHE A 13 -6.25 4.21 -0.09
CA PHE A 13 -5.82 3.21 0.87
C PHE A 13 -4.56 2.53 0.37
N ASP A 14 -3.58 2.38 1.25
CA ASP A 14 -2.64 1.29 1.13
C ASP A 14 -3.34 -0.06 1.42
N PHE A 15 -2.73 -1.17 1.04
CA PHE A 15 -3.32 -2.50 1.16
C PHE A 15 -2.77 -3.30 2.35
N ASP A 16 -1.50 -3.67 2.30
CA ASP A 16 -0.85 -4.56 3.27
C ASP A 16 -0.67 -3.84 4.60
N GLY A 17 -1.16 -4.40 5.71
CA GLY A 17 -1.10 -3.74 7.02
C GLY A 17 -2.08 -2.57 7.19
N THR A 18 -2.64 -2.04 6.10
CA THR A 18 -3.66 -0.99 6.10
C THR A 18 -5.08 -1.56 5.96
N ILE A 19 -5.44 -2.10 4.79
CA ILE A 19 -6.72 -2.79 4.55
C ILE A 19 -6.68 -4.20 5.15
N THR A 20 -5.59 -4.93 4.92
CA THR A 20 -5.35 -6.23 5.55
C THR A 20 -4.67 -6.02 6.90
N ARG A 21 -4.82 -6.98 7.82
CA ARG A 21 -4.09 -6.92 9.10
C ARG A 21 -2.60 -7.21 8.96
N GLU A 22 -2.23 -7.99 7.95
CA GLU A 22 -0.87 -8.52 7.75
C GLU A 22 -0.44 -8.38 6.29
N ASP A 23 0.87 -8.46 6.08
CA ASP A 23 1.51 -8.46 4.77
C ASP A 23 1.14 -9.71 3.96
N THR A 24 0.79 -9.50 2.68
CA THR A 24 0.36 -10.56 1.76
C THR A 24 1.47 -11.09 0.84
N CYS A 25 2.71 -10.58 0.92
CA CYS A 25 3.79 -10.96 0.01
C CYS A 25 4.05 -12.47 0.05
N LYS A 26 4.07 -13.07 1.24
CA LYS A 26 4.26 -14.52 1.39
C LYS A 26 3.09 -15.32 0.82
N LEU A 27 1.86 -14.84 0.96
CA LEU A 27 0.69 -15.50 0.37
C LEU A 27 0.75 -15.47 -1.15
N ILE A 28 1.07 -14.31 -1.74
CA ILE A 28 1.26 -14.15 -3.18
C ILE A 28 2.40 -15.05 -3.69
N ALA A 29 3.51 -15.13 -2.96
CA ALA A 29 4.59 -16.05 -3.27
C ALA A 29 4.14 -17.51 -3.27
N ASN A 30 3.31 -17.92 -2.29
CA ASN A 30 2.77 -19.27 -2.20
C ASN A 30 1.86 -19.62 -3.39
N VAL A 31 1.11 -18.65 -3.93
CA VAL A 31 0.34 -18.84 -5.19
C VAL A 31 1.30 -19.19 -6.33
N GLY A 32 2.39 -18.45 -6.47
CA GLY A 32 3.47 -18.75 -7.42
C GLY A 32 4.03 -20.17 -7.24
N VAL A 33 4.43 -20.53 -6.02
CA VAL A 33 4.96 -21.85 -5.70
C VAL A 33 3.95 -22.96 -6.04
N ALA A 34 2.68 -22.77 -5.71
CA ALA A 34 1.63 -23.74 -5.99
C ALA A 34 1.42 -23.93 -7.49
N HIS A 35 1.35 -22.84 -8.26
CA HIS A 35 1.21 -22.89 -9.72
C HIS A 35 2.42 -23.60 -10.36
N GLN A 36 3.64 -23.22 -9.99
CA GLN A 36 4.85 -23.86 -10.52
C GLN A 36 4.91 -25.36 -10.19
N ARG A 37 4.44 -25.77 -9.01
CA ARG A 37 4.36 -27.19 -8.62
C ARG A 37 3.43 -27.97 -9.55
N VAL A 38 2.30 -27.39 -9.97
CA VAL A 38 1.38 -28.02 -10.94
C VAL A 38 2.07 -28.22 -12.30
N LEU A 39 2.96 -27.30 -12.69
CA LEU A 39 3.77 -27.41 -13.89
C LEU A 39 4.99 -28.34 -13.76
N GLY A 40 5.20 -28.95 -12.58
CA GLY A 40 6.33 -29.85 -12.32
C GLY A 40 7.61 -29.16 -11.88
N ASN A 41 7.59 -27.86 -11.65
CA ASN A 41 8.73 -27.09 -11.13
C ASN A 41 8.64 -26.99 -9.60
N ASP A 42 9.72 -27.34 -8.89
CA ASP A 42 9.74 -27.23 -7.42
C ASP A 42 10.38 -25.90 -6.98
N PHE A 43 9.51 -24.98 -6.53
CA PHE A 43 9.90 -23.70 -5.95
C PHE A 43 9.78 -23.68 -4.41
N SER A 44 9.61 -24.83 -3.76
CA SER A 44 9.31 -24.92 -2.32
C SER A 44 10.36 -24.29 -1.41
N ARG A 45 11.64 -24.27 -1.82
CA ARG A 45 12.74 -23.59 -1.10
C ARG A 45 13.01 -22.17 -1.62
N THR A 46 12.49 -21.85 -2.79
CA THR A 46 12.88 -20.65 -3.53
C THR A 46 12.42 -19.37 -2.85
N TRP A 47 11.27 -19.35 -2.15
CA TRP A 47 10.85 -18.13 -1.46
C TRP A 47 11.84 -17.70 -0.37
N GLU A 48 12.26 -18.62 0.50
CA GLU A 48 13.28 -18.30 1.52
C GLU A 48 14.62 -17.92 0.90
N ASP A 49 15.00 -18.57 -0.20
CA ASP A 49 16.25 -18.27 -0.91
C ASP A 49 16.20 -16.91 -1.62
N LEU A 50 15.01 -16.43 -1.99
CA LEU A 50 14.79 -15.09 -2.56
C LEU A 50 14.77 -14.00 -1.49
N THR A 51 14.23 -14.28 -0.30
CA THR A 51 14.09 -13.28 0.78
C THR A 51 15.36 -13.14 1.64
N LYS A 52 16.12 -14.22 1.87
CA LYS A 52 17.35 -14.14 2.69
C LYS A 52 18.38 -13.10 2.19
N PRO A 53 18.70 -13.00 0.89
CA PRO A 53 19.58 -11.95 0.38
C PRO A 53 19.01 -10.54 0.61
N TYR A 54 17.69 -10.39 0.46
CA TYR A 54 17.01 -9.12 0.71
C TYR A 54 17.14 -8.69 2.17
N ASP A 55 16.86 -9.59 3.12
CA ASP A 55 16.94 -9.29 4.55
C ASP A 55 18.34 -8.84 4.97
N ASN A 56 19.37 -9.51 4.44
CA ASN A 56 20.77 -9.16 4.68
C ASN A 56 21.13 -7.80 4.08
N GLU A 57 20.85 -7.59 2.79
CA GLU A 57 21.15 -6.33 2.10
C GLU A 57 20.45 -5.15 2.77
N ARG A 58 19.18 -5.31 3.14
CA ARG A 58 18.39 -4.28 3.81
C ARG A 58 18.93 -3.96 5.20
N GLY A 59 19.26 -4.99 5.99
CA GLY A 59 19.83 -4.82 7.32
C GLY A 59 21.18 -4.08 7.29
N GLU A 60 22.08 -4.49 6.38
CA GLU A 60 23.37 -3.83 6.17
C GLU A 60 23.19 -2.38 5.71
N PHE A 61 22.27 -2.14 4.78
CA PHE A 61 21.99 -0.81 4.25
C PHE A 61 21.49 0.13 5.34
N ILE A 62 20.46 -0.27 6.09
CA ILE A 62 19.88 0.54 7.18
C ILE A 62 20.95 0.83 8.23
N GLY A 63 21.75 -0.18 8.61
CA GLY A 63 22.85 -0.01 9.57
C GLY A 63 23.85 1.04 9.11
N LYS A 64 24.28 0.99 7.84
CA LYS A 64 25.21 1.97 7.26
C LYS A 64 24.58 3.36 7.16
N TYR A 65 23.34 3.45 6.66
CA TYR A 65 22.63 4.72 6.49
C TYR A 65 22.47 5.44 7.83
N PHE A 66 22.17 4.71 8.90
CA PHE A 66 22.06 5.25 10.26
C PHE A 66 23.39 5.83 10.78
N LEU A 67 24.53 5.23 10.41
CA LEU A 67 25.86 5.71 10.80
C LEU A 67 26.28 6.98 10.04
N GLU A 68 25.87 7.10 8.78
CA GLU A 68 26.26 8.22 7.90
C GLU A 68 25.36 9.46 8.09
N MET A 69 24.13 9.27 8.55
CA MET A 69 23.19 10.38 8.76
C MET A 69 23.55 11.22 10.00
N PRO A 70 23.49 12.57 9.91
CA PRO A 70 23.65 13.42 11.07
C PRO A 70 22.63 13.08 12.17
N LYS A 71 23.09 12.93 13.42
CA LYS A 71 22.21 12.67 14.57
C LYS A 71 21.19 13.77 14.83
N THR A 72 21.38 14.94 14.24
CA THR A 72 20.48 16.10 14.31
C THR A 72 19.37 16.05 13.25
N THR A 73 19.38 15.08 12.34
CA THR A 73 18.34 14.92 11.31
C THR A 73 16.99 14.64 11.98
N ALA A 74 15.96 15.40 11.61
CA ALA A 74 14.62 15.19 12.11
C ALA A 74 14.11 13.79 11.72
N PRO A 75 13.42 13.05 12.61
CA PRO A 75 12.99 11.67 12.34
C PRO A 75 12.12 11.51 11.08
N LEU A 76 11.23 12.47 10.80
CA LEU A 76 10.44 12.46 9.56
C LEU A 76 11.32 12.57 8.30
N VAL A 77 12.29 13.49 8.32
CA VAL A 77 13.24 13.66 7.20
C VAL A 77 14.10 12.41 7.04
N PHE A 78 14.50 11.80 8.16
CA PHE A 78 15.22 10.53 8.16
C PHE A 78 14.37 9.41 7.54
N ALA A 79 13.08 9.30 7.90
CA ALA A 79 12.18 8.30 7.35
C ALA A 79 11.99 8.45 5.82
N PHE A 80 11.80 9.68 5.33
CA PHE A 80 11.80 9.96 3.89
C PHE A 80 13.11 9.52 3.22
N GLY A 81 14.24 9.87 3.84
CA GLY A 81 15.57 9.52 3.36
C GLY A 81 15.77 8.01 3.25
N VAL A 82 15.46 7.26 4.31
CA VAL A 82 15.59 5.80 4.35
C VAL A 82 14.68 5.14 3.31
N SER A 83 13.41 5.54 3.25
CA SER A 83 12.42 4.97 2.32
C SER A 83 12.89 5.09 0.87
N ARG A 84 13.37 6.28 0.48
CA ARG A 84 13.92 6.51 -0.87
C ARG A 84 15.24 5.78 -1.10
N ALA A 85 16.12 5.74 -0.09
CA ALA A 85 17.44 5.17 -0.24
C ALA A 85 17.42 3.63 -0.31
N LEU A 86 16.38 2.99 0.25
CA LEU A 86 16.14 1.55 0.12
C LEU A 86 15.62 1.12 -1.25
N LYS A 87 15.18 2.07 -2.09
CA LYS A 87 14.58 1.78 -3.41
C LYS A 87 15.40 0.81 -4.25
N ASP A 88 16.73 0.98 -4.30
CA ASP A 88 17.60 0.09 -5.08
C ASP A 88 17.68 -1.32 -4.49
N VAL A 89 17.59 -1.47 -3.16
CA VAL A 89 17.55 -2.77 -2.48
C VAL A 89 16.25 -3.49 -2.82
N GLU A 90 15.13 -2.77 -2.76
CA GLU A 90 13.81 -3.31 -3.11
C GLU A 90 13.71 -3.72 -4.59
N LEU A 91 14.24 -2.89 -5.51
CA LEU A 91 14.26 -3.20 -6.94
C LEU A 91 15.10 -4.44 -7.25
N ARG A 92 16.23 -4.64 -6.56
CA ARG A 92 17.00 -5.89 -6.68
C ARG A 92 16.25 -7.10 -6.14
N SER A 93 15.46 -6.93 -5.08
CA SER A 93 14.57 -7.99 -4.57
C SER A 93 13.56 -8.44 -5.63
N ILE A 94 12.91 -7.46 -6.27
CA ILE A 94 11.97 -7.72 -7.37
C ILE A 94 12.66 -8.35 -8.59
N ASP A 95 13.86 -7.90 -8.95
CA ASP A 95 14.64 -8.51 -10.05
C ASP A 95 14.96 -9.98 -9.76
N ARG A 96 15.25 -10.35 -8.51
CA ARG A 96 15.45 -11.77 -8.13
C ARG A 96 14.18 -12.60 -8.33
N ILE A 97 13.02 -12.10 -7.90
CA ILE A 97 11.73 -12.78 -8.10
C ILE A 97 11.42 -12.93 -9.60
N ASN A 98 11.65 -11.86 -10.37
CA ASN A 98 11.44 -11.88 -11.83
C ASN A 98 12.32 -12.92 -12.52
N ARG A 99 13.62 -12.94 -12.19
CA ARG A 99 14.58 -13.89 -12.78
C ARG A 99 14.33 -15.33 -12.38
N SER A 100 13.67 -15.57 -11.25
CA SER A 100 13.33 -16.94 -10.85
C SER A 100 12.18 -17.51 -11.68
N GLY A 101 11.38 -16.67 -12.35
CA GLY A 101 10.19 -17.11 -13.08
C GLY A 101 9.07 -17.62 -12.16
N LEU A 102 9.07 -17.23 -10.88
CA LEU A 102 8.13 -17.73 -9.87
C LEU A 102 6.66 -17.51 -10.30
N PHE A 103 6.40 -16.38 -10.95
CA PHE A 103 5.05 -15.98 -11.38
C PHE A 103 4.76 -16.25 -12.85
N ALA A 104 5.66 -16.91 -13.58
CA ALA A 104 5.47 -17.18 -15.00
C ALA A 104 4.28 -18.11 -15.23
N GLY A 105 3.39 -17.73 -16.15
CA GLY A 105 2.24 -18.53 -16.56
C GLY A 105 0.97 -18.36 -15.71
N ILE A 106 1.00 -17.57 -14.62
CA ILE A 106 -0.19 -17.32 -13.81
C ILE A 106 -1.06 -16.26 -14.50
N SER A 107 -2.29 -16.64 -14.85
CA SER A 107 -3.27 -15.74 -15.44
C SER A 107 -3.82 -14.71 -14.44
N LYS A 108 -4.42 -13.64 -14.97
CA LYS A 108 -5.12 -12.65 -14.16
C LYS A 108 -6.24 -13.28 -13.33
N GLU A 109 -7.00 -14.18 -13.94
CA GLU A 109 -8.14 -14.84 -13.32
C GLU A 109 -7.69 -15.78 -12.18
N GLU A 110 -6.53 -16.42 -12.31
CA GLU A 110 -5.91 -17.18 -11.23
C GLU A 110 -5.48 -16.28 -10.07
N TRP A 111 -4.90 -15.11 -10.34
CA TRP A 111 -4.57 -14.13 -9.29
C TRP A 111 -5.81 -13.63 -8.55
N GLU A 112 -6.85 -13.24 -9.28
CA GLU A 112 -8.12 -12.81 -8.69
C GLU A 112 -8.75 -13.95 -7.86
N SER A 113 -8.74 -15.18 -8.38
CA SER A 113 -9.28 -16.36 -7.68
C SER A 113 -8.49 -16.68 -6.41
N ALA A 114 -7.16 -16.52 -6.43
CA ALA A 114 -6.32 -16.71 -5.27
C ALA A 114 -6.60 -15.67 -4.18
N GLY A 115 -6.81 -14.41 -4.55
CA GLY A 115 -7.22 -13.35 -3.62
C GLY A 115 -8.56 -13.66 -2.95
N LYS A 116 -9.55 -14.11 -3.73
CA LYS A 116 -10.86 -14.55 -3.21
C LYS A 116 -10.71 -15.73 -2.25
N ALA A 117 -9.95 -16.75 -2.65
CA ALA A 117 -9.72 -17.93 -1.83
C ALA A 117 -9.03 -17.58 -0.50
N ALA A 118 -8.08 -16.65 -0.50
CA ALA A 118 -7.35 -16.25 0.71
C ALA A 118 -8.24 -15.57 1.76
N VAL A 119 -9.27 -14.81 1.34
CA VAL A 119 -10.26 -14.26 2.27
C VAL A 119 -11.17 -15.38 2.81
N LEU A 120 -11.62 -16.29 1.95
CA LEU A 120 -12.50 -17.41 2.35
C LEU A 120 -11.82 -18.40 3.31
N SER A 121 -10.53 -18.65 3.14
CA SER A 121 -9.73 -19.51 4.02
C SER A 121 -9.37 -18.83 5.34
N GLY A 122 -9.50 -17.51 5.42
CA GLY A 122 -9.06 -16.70 6.57
C GLY A 122 -7.56 -16.38 6.57
N ASP A 123 -6.83 -16.71 5.50
CA ASP A 123 -5.41 -16.36 5.33
C ASP A 123 -5.22 -14.84 5.17
N VAL A 124 -6.20 -14.16 4.55
CA VAL A 124 -6.29 -12.70 4.51
C VAL A 124 -7.39 -12.23 5.44
N GLN A 125 -6.98 -11.52 6.50
CA GLN A 125 -7.91 -10.88 7.44
C GLN A 125 -8.06 -9.40 7.10
N ILE A 126 -9.29 -8.99 6.81
CA ILE A 126 -9.63 -7.59 6.57
C ILE A 126 -9.71 -6.86 7.91
N ARG A 127 -9.12 -5.66 7.94
CA ARG A 127 -9.12 -4.80 9.11
C ARG A 127 -10.53 -4.35 9.46
N LYS A 128 -10.85 -4.34 10.76
CA LYS A 128 -12.19 -4.06 11.24
C LYS A 128 -12.66 -2.67 10.81
N GLY A 129 -13.94 -2.59 10.41
CA GLY A 129 -14.58 -1.36 9.95
C GLY A 129 -14.29 -0.96 8.50
N PHE A 130 -13.34 -1.59 7.80
CA PHE A 130 -13.00 -1.20 6.42
C PHE A 130 -14.20 -1.29 5.47
N ILE A 131 -14.93 -2.40 5.51
CA ILE A 131 -16.14 -2.63 4.68
C ILE A 131 -17.17 -1.53 4.95
N GLY A 132 -17.47 -1.26 6.23
CA GLY A 132 -18.43 -0.22 6.61
C GLY A 132 -17.98 1.20 6.25
N LEU A 133 -16.67 1.46 6.19
CA LEU A 133 -16.13 2.73 5.70
C LEU A 133 -16.34 2.86 4.18
N VAL A 134 -16.03 1.84 3.39
CA VAL A 134 -16.27 1.82 1.94
C VAL A 134 -17.75 2.04 1.63
N GLU A 135 -18.66 1.37 2.34
CA GLU A 135 -20.11 1.59 2.20
C GLU A 135 -20.54 3.02 2.53
N GLN A 136 -19.87 3.70 3.48
CA GLN A 136 -20.14 5.11 3.77
C GLN A 136 -19.65 6.03 2.64
N ILE A 137 -18.46 5.74 2.08
CA ILE A 137 -17.88 6.49 0.96
C ILE A 137 -18.83 6.42 -0.25
N GLU A 138 -19.22 5.21 -0.65
CA GLU A 138 -20.04 5.00 -1.84
C GLU A 138 -21.46 5.56 -1.70
N ARG A 139 -22.08 5.44 -0.52
CA ARG A 139 -23.40 6.06 -0.26
C ARG A 139 -23.40 7.57 -0.40
N ARG A 140 -22.24 8.21 -0.36
CA ARG A 140 -22.04 9.65 -0.49
C ARG A 140 -21.53 10.05 -1.87
N ASN A 141 -21.45 9.11 -2.82
CA ASN A 141 -20.82 9.30 -4.11
C ASN A 141 -19.34 9.73 -4.00
N GLY A 142 -18.67 9.36 -2.90
CA GLY A 142 -17.22 9.52 -2.80
C GLY A 142 -16.51 8.52 -3.70
N VAL A 143 -15.31 8.88 -4.14
CA VAL A 143 -14.44 7.99 -4.90
C VAL A 143 -13.36 7.42 -3.99
N TRP A 144 -12.96 6.18 -4.27
CA TRP A 144 -11.87 5.55 -3.54
C TRP A 144 -11.01 4.69 -4.44
N GLY A 145 -9.78 4.43 -4.00
CA GLY A 145 -8.81 3.65 -4.73
C GLY A 145 -7.73 3.09 -3.82
N VAL A 146 -6.90 2.21 -4.37
CA VAL A 146 -5.82 1.53 -3.66
C VAL A 146 -4.48 1.84 -4.30
N ILE A 147 -3.47 2.11 -3.47
CA ILE A 147 -2.06 2.26 -3.89
C ILE A 147 -1.23 1.30 -3.04
N SER A 148 -0.59 0.31 -3.66
CA SER A 148 0.08 -0.75 -2.90
C SER A 148 1.42 -1.15 -3.50
N GLY A 149 2.38 -1.47 -2.61
CA GLY A 149 3.64 -2.11 -3.00
C GLY A 149 3.52 -3.61 -3.26
N SER A 150 2.34 -4.21 -3.00
CA SER A 150 2.08 -5.64 -3.20
C SER A 150 2.40 -6.10 -4.63
N PHE A 151 2.77 -7.37 -4.77
CA PHE A 151 3.25 -7.92 -6.04
C PHE A 151 2.16 -8.21 -7.07
N SER A 152 0.87 -8.19 -6.69
CA SER A 152 -0.22 -8.49 -7.62
C SER A 152 -1.45 -7.61 -7.38
N LYS A 153 -1.68 -6.68 -8.31
CA LYS A 153 -2.92 -5.89 -8.43
C LYS A 153 -4.15 -6.79 -8.51
N ASP A 154 -4.06 -7.88 -9.27
CA ASP A 154 -5.19 -8.76 -9.54
C ASP A 154 -5.53 -9.62 -8.32
N PHE A 155 -4.53 -9.99 -7.50
CA PHE A 155 -4.76 -10.58 -6.18
C PHE A 155 -5.49 -9.61 -5.24
N ILE A 156 -5.05 -8.34 -5.17
CA ILE A 156 -5.73 -7.30 -4.37
C ILE A 156 -7.20 -7.18 -4.81
N LYS A 157 -7.45 -7.11 -6.12
CA LYS A 157 -8.81 -7.03 -6.65
C LYS A 157 -9.66 -8.22 -6.19
N GLY A 158 -9.13 -9.45 -6.27
CA GLY A 158 -9.80 -10.64 -5.77
C GLY A 158 -10.15 -10.57 -4.28
N VAL A 159 -9.22 -10.10 -3.44
CA VAL A 159 -9.45 -9.89 -2.00
C VAL A 159 -10.59 -8.90 -1.76
N LEU A 160 -10.55 -7.74 -2.44
CA LEU A 160 -11.53 -6.67 -2.25
C LEU A 160 -12.92 -7.09 -2.75
N GLU A 161 -13.03 -7.74 -3.90
CA GLU A 161 -14.31 -8.25 -4.41
C GLU A 161 -14.92 -9.28 -3.45
N GLN A 162 -14.10 -10.17 -2.89
CA GLN A 162 -14.55 -11.18 -1.95
C GLN A 162 -15.03 -10.58 -0.63
N CYS A 163 -14.32 -9.59 -0.09
CA CYS A 163 -14.69 -9.01 1.20
C CYS A 163 -15.87 -8.02 1.10
N LEU A 164 -16.00 -7.31 -0.03
CA LEU A 164 -17.12 -6.40 -0.29
C LEU A 164 -18.35 -7.13 -0.83
N GLY A 165 -18.21 -8.40 -1.26
CA GLY A 165 -19.31 -9.22 -1.77
C GLY A 165 -19.86 -8.74 -3.12
N LYS A 166 -19.04 -8.03 -3.92
CA LYS A 166 -19.43 -7.46 -5.21
C LYS A 166 -18.21 -7.26 -6.11
N GLU A 167 -18.45 -7.20 -7.41
CA GLU A 167 -17.44 -6.71 -8.36
C GLU A 167 -17.15 -5.23 -8.10
N ILE A 168 -15.88 -4.86 -8.28
CA ILE A 168 -15.43 -3.47 -8.08
C ILE A 168 -14.81 -2.94 -9.36
N ASP A 169 -15.14 -1.69 -9.65
CA ASP A 169 -14.50 -0.89 -10.70
C ASP A 169 -13.87 0.36 -10.06
N ILE A 170 -12.80 0.12 -9.31
CA ILE A 170 -12.02 1.16 -8.66
C ILE A 170 -10.56 1.10 -9.12
N PRO A 171 -9.86 2.25 -9.14
CA PRO A 171 -8.44 2.26 -9.44
C PRO A 171 -7.63 1.54 -8.36
N ILE A 172 -6.91 0.50 -8.77
CA ILE A 172 -5.87 -0.17 -7.97
C ILE A 172 -4.54 0.04 -8.68
N LEU A 173 -3.69 0.89 -8.10
CA LEU A 173 -2.32 1.15 -8.53
C LEU A 173 -1.37 0.32 -7.68
N ALA A 174 -1.03 -0.85 -8.18
CA ALA A 174 -0.10 -1.77 -7.51
C ALA A 174 0.85 -2.40 -8.52
N ASN A 175 1.89 -3.06 -8.02
CA ASN A 175 2.69 -3.91 -8.87
C ASN A 175 1.85 -5.10 -9.35
N SER A 176 2.12 -5.61 -10.55
CA SER A 176 1.48 -6.84 -11.03
C SER A 176 2.41 -7.60 -11.97
N PRO A 177 2.42 -8.95 -11.95
CA PRO A 177 3.16 -9.72 -12.94
C PRO A 177 2.55 -9.51 -14.33
N ASP A 178 3.38 -9.37 -15.35
CA ASP A 178 2.94 -9.42 -16.76
C ASP A 178 2.73 -10.88 -17.21
N GLU A 179 2.38 -11.08 -18.49
CA GLU A 179 2.16 -12.40 -19.09
C GLU A 179 3.38 -13.35 -18.99
N ASN A 180 4.58 -12.81 -18.81
CA ASN A 180 5.81 -13.58 -18.63
C ASN A 180 6.14 -13.80 -17.15
N GLY A 181 5.28 -13.33 -16.23
CA GLY A 181 5.48 -13.39 -14.79
C GLY A 181 6.43 -12.32 -14.23
N PHE A 182 6.78 -11.29 -15.01
CA PHE A 182 7.65 -10.21 -14.52
C PHE A 182 6.81 -9.18 -13.80
N ILE A 183 7.10 -8.94 -12.52
CA ILE A 183 6.50 -7.87 -11.73
C ILE A 183 6.81 -6.53 -12.40
N ARG A 184 5.76 -5.82 -12.80
CA ARG A 184 5.80 -4.47 -13.33
C ARG A 184 5.03 -3.52 -12.42
N GLY A 185 5.43 -2.26 -12.43
CA GLY A 185 4.62 -1.20 -11.84
C GLY A 185 3.39 -0.83 -12.66
N PRO A 186 2.46 -0.07 -12.07
CA PRO A 186 1.35 0.54 -12.81
C PRO A 186 1.87 1.37 -13.99
N LEU A 187 1.14 1.34 -15.10
CA LEU A 187 1.38 2.20 -16.24
C LEU A 187 0.69 3.54 -16.00
N PHE A 188 1.45 4.61 -16.09
CA PHE A 188 0.98 5.96 -15.93
C PHE A 188 0.66 6.57 -17.29
N GLU A 189 -0.62 6.79 -17.60
CA GLU A 189 -1.09 7.17 -18.94
C GLU A 189 -0.49 8.48 -19.45
N ASP A 190 -0.25 9.45 -18.56
CA ASP A 190 0.26 10.77 -18.93
C ASP A 190 1.75 10.77 -19.31
N THR A 191 2.50 9.79 -18.82
CA THR A 191 3.95 9.66 -19.07
C THR A 191 4.28 8.47 -19.97
N GLY A 192 3.39 7.48 -20.05
CA GLY A 192 3.65 6.18 -20.67
C GLY A 192 4.69 5.34 -19.91
N VAL A 193 5.06 5.73 -18.68
CA VAL A 193 6.11 5.08 -17.90
C VAL A 193 5.51 4.12 -16.88
N ARG A 194 6.12 2.95 -16.72
CA ARG A 194 5.83 2.04 -15.61
C ARG A 194 6.78 2.32 -14.46
N THR A 195 6.25 2.49 -13.25
CA THR A 195 7.07 2.68 -12.04
C THR A 195 6.70 1.64 -11.01
N ILE A 196 7.64 0.75 -10.69
CA ILE A 196 7.45 -0.23 -9.63
C ILE A 196 7.33 0.53 -8.30
N LEU A 197 6.28 0.22 -7.54
CA LEU A 197 5.99 0.83 -6.25
C LEU A 197 6.74 0.07 -5.16
N VAL A 198 7.81 0.66 -4.63
CA VAL A 198 8.69 0.05 -3.62
C VAL A 198 9.11 1.00 -2.50
N SER A 199 8.89 2.29 -2.67
CA SER A 199 9.39 3.34 -1.79
C SER A 199 8.40 4.50 -1.70
N GLY A 200 8.57 5.34 -0.68
CA GLY A 200 7.74 6.53 -0.43
C GLY A 200 7.53 7.40 -1.65
N ASP A 201 8.60 7.74 -2.37
CA ASP A 201 8.55 8.58 -3.57
C ASP A 201 7.75 7.94 -4.71
N THR A 202 7.83 6.61 -4.87
CA THR A 202 7.09 5.89 -5.91
C THR A 202 5.60 5.82 -5.61
N LYS A 203 5.21 5.56 -4.34
CA LYS A 203 3.82 5.62 -3.90
C LYS A 203 3.26 7.04 -3.96
N LEU A 204 4.04 8.05 -3.57
CA LEU A 204 3.64 9.45 -3.67
C LEU A 204 3.38 9.88 -5.12
N SER A 205 4.25 9.45 -6.05
CA SER A 205 4.02 9.67 -7.48
C SER A 205 2.73 9.02 -7.97
N ALA A 206 2.44 7.78 -7.55
CA ALA A 206 1.19 7.10 -7.88
C ALA A 206 -0.03 7.84 -7.28
N MET A 207 0.07 8.33 -6.05
CA MET A 207 -0.99 9.08 -5.36
C MET A 207 -1.34 10.36 -6.11
N ARG A 208 -0.35 11.16 -6.47
CA ARG A 208 -0.56 12.41 -7.21
C ARG A 208 -1.22 12.17 -8.56
N GLN A 209 -0.87 11.07 -9.24
CA GLN A 209 -1.49 10.72 -10.51
C GLN A 209 -2.92 10.22 -10.36
N LEU A 210 -3.21 9.47 -9.29
CA LEU A 210 -4.57 9.07 -8.96
C LEU A 210 -5.46 10.27 -8.65
N LEU A 211 -4.98 11.20 -7.84
CA LEU A 211 -5.69 12.46 -7.55
C LEU A 211 -5.94 13.24 -8.84
N LYS A 212 -4.94 13.36 -9.72
CA LYS A 212 -5.08 14.00 -11.03
C LYS A 212 -6.12 13.31 -11.93
N SER A 213 -6.17 11.98 -11.96
CA SER A 213 -7.15 11.24 -12.76
C SER A 213 -8.58 11.42 -12.25
N TRP A 214 -8.74 11.62 -10.94
CA TRP A 214 -10.00 12.01 -10.32
C TRP A 214 -10.38 13.48 -10.51
N ARG A 215 -9.53 14.28 -11.19
CA ARG A 215 -9.69 15.74 -11.33
C ARG A 215 -9.75 16.45 -9.98
N PHE A 216 -8.97 15.95 -9.01
CA PHE A 216 -8.81 16.56 -7.71
C PHE A 216 -8.33 18.00 -7.84
N ASP A 217 -9.07 18.94 -7.24
CA ASP A 217 -8.78 20.36 -7.24
C ASP A 217 -8.71 20.92 -5.81
N GLU A 218 -8.48 22.22 -5.68
CA GLU A 218 -8.31 22.89 -4.38
C GLU A 218 -9.59 22.90 -3.52
N THR A 219 -10.76 22.58 -4.10
CA THR A 219 -12.02 22.44 -3.35
C THR A 219 -12.25 21.01 -2.88
N SER A 220 -11.51 20.05 -3.43
CA SER A 220 -11.60 18.64 -3.09
C SER A 220 -10.81 18.33 -1.82
N GLN A 221 -11.34 17.42 -0.99
CA GLN A 221 -10.63 16.90 0.18
C GLN A 221 -10.34 15.40 -0.01
N ALA A 222 -9.07 15.04 0.16
CA ALA A 222 -8.60 13.66 0.05
C ALA A 222 -8.06 13.15 1.39
N VAL A 223 -8.25 11.86 1.64
CA VAL A 223 -7.70 11.18 2.81
C VAL A 223 -6.83 10.02 2.33
N TYR A 224 -5.60 9.91 2.87
CA TYR A 224 -4.70 8.78 2.60
C TYR A 224 -4.53 7.94 3.87
N TYR A 225 -4.78 6.64 3.76
CA TYR A 225 -4.57 5.66 4.82
C TYR A 225 -3.35 4.79 4.51
N GLY A 226 -2.42 4.67 5.47
CA GLY A 226 -1.22 3.85 5.33
C GLY A 226 -0.64 3.44 6.69
N ASP A 227 0.22 2.42 6.75
CA ASP A 227 0.75 1.88 8.02
C ASP A 227 2.28 1.92 8.11
N SER A 228 2.97 2.16 6.98
CA SER A 228 4.39 1.83 6.82
C SER A 228 5.28 3.00 6.43
N ASP A 229 6.60 2.75 6.44
CA ASP A 229 7.63 3.68 5.96
C ASP A 229 7.49 4.02 4.46
N THR A 230 6.82 3.15 3.68
CA THR A 230 6.53 3.41 2.26
C THR A 230 5.37 4.38 2.07
N ASP A 231 4.59 4.64 3.12
CA ASP A 231 3.43 5.53 3.07
C ASP A 231 3.72 6.91 3.63
N VAL A 232 4.84 7.10 4.34
CA VAL A 232 5.15 8.35 5.06
C VAL A 232 5.11 9.55 4.12
N GLU A 233 5.62 9.43 2.89
CA GLU A 233 5.54 10.53 1.92
C GLU A 233 4.12 10.86 1.48
N CYS A 234 3.23 9.87 1.38
CA CYS A 234 1.83 10.09 1.07
C CYS A 234 1.07 10.68 2.26
N LEU A 235 1.30 10.12 3.46
CA LEU A 235 0.65 10.54 4.71
C LEU A 235 0.93 12.01 5.03
N PHE A 236 2.12 12.51 4.74
CA PHE A 236 2.54 13.88 5.06
C PHE A 236 2.46 14.84 3.86
N ASP A 237 1.91 14.42 2.72
CA ASP A 237 1.69 15.32 1.58
C ASP A 237 0.54 16.29 1.88
N THR A 238 0.71 17.56 1.53
CA THR A 238 -0.27 18.62 1.85
C THR A 238 -1.57 18.53 1.05
N SER A 239 -1.63 17.70 0.01
CA SER A 239 -2.86 17.48 -0.77
C SER A 239 -3.85 16.53 -0.09
N VAL A 240 -3.45 15.84 0.98
CA VAL A 240 -4.28 14.85 1.67
C VAL A 240 -4.27 15.06 3.19
N LYS A 241 -5.34 14.59 3.85
CA LYS A 241 -5.33 14.29 5.27
C LYS A 241 -4.73 12.89 5.46
N GLY A 242 -3.56 12.80 6.08
CA GLY A 242 -2.92 11.51 6.37
C GLY A 242 -3.54 10.82 7.57
N VAL A 243 -3.73 9.50 7.49
CA VAL A 243 -4.17 8.66 8.60
C VAL A 243 -3.28 7.43 8.68
N MET A 244 -2.46 7.36 9.73
CA MET A 244 -1.65 6.20 10.04
C MET A 244 -2.49 5.10 10.67
N VAL A 245 -2.53 3.93 10.04
CA VAL A 245 -3.37 2.79 10.45
C VAL A 245 -2.52 1.75 11.19
N GLY A 246 -3.11 1.10 12.19
CA GLY A 246 -2.52 -0.03 12.91
C GLY A 246 -2.36 0.22 14.42
N GLU A 247 -2.26 -0.86 15.19
CA GLU A 247 -2.21 -0.82 16.67
C GLU A 247 -1.05 0.04 17.19
N ASP A 248 0.10 -0.02 16.52
CA ASP A 248 1.29 0.79 16.82
C ASP A 248 1.36 2.11 16.06
N GLY A 249 0.35 2.44 15.23
CA GLY A 249 0.34 3.64 14.39
C GLY A 249 0.57 4.92 15.20
N SER A 250 -0.06 5.04 16.37
CA SER A 250 0.16 6.19 17.27
C SER A 250 1.61 6.29 17.78
N ASN A 251 2.26 5.16 18.08
CA ASN A 251 3.65 5.14 18.54
C ASN A 251 4.60 5.51 17.40
N ARG A 252 4.38 4.94 16.21
CA ARG A 252 5.13 5.24 14.99
C ARG A 252 5.02 6.72 14.63
N LEU A 253 3.79 7.24 14.57
CA LEU A 253 3.53 8.65 14.27
C LEU A 253 4.23 9.57 15.27
N ARG A 254 4.14 9.30 16.58
CA ARG A 254 4.87 10.06 17.61
C ARG A 254 6.39 10.03 17.41
N SER A 255 6.93 8.88 17.00
CA SER A 255 8.36 8.74 16.72
C SER A 255 8.78 9.57 15.51
N LEU A 256 8.02 9.52 14.42
CA LEU A 256 8.27 10.28 13.19
C LEU A 256 8.17 11.79 13.42
N CYS A 257 7.18 12.21 14.21
CA CYS A 257 6.93 13.62 14.46
C CYS A 257 7.78 14.21 15.59
N LYS A 258 8.67 13.41 16.20
CA LYS A 258 9.50 13.87 17.31
C LYS A 258 10.35 15.06 16.88
N ASN A 259 10.28 16.15 17.65
CA ASN A 259 10.96 17.42 17.41
C ASN A 259 10.40 18.25 16.22
N LEU A 260 9.28 17.86 15.61
CA LEU A 260 8.55 18.76 14.71
C LEU A 260 7.75 19.76 15.53
N THR A 261 7.87 21.04 15.19
CA THR A 261 7.11 22.14 15.81
C THR A 261 6.10 22.65 14.79
N GLY A 262 4.82 22.35 14.98
CA GLY A 262 3.71 22.74 14.10
C GLY A 262 2.56 21.74 14.16
N ASP A 263 1.37 22.14 13.72
CA ASP A 263 0.24 21.21 13.54
C ASP A 263 0.54 20.30 12.35
N LEU A 264 0.73 19.01 12.64
CA LEU A 264 0.80 17.98 11.62
C LEU A 264 -0.60 17.40 11.45
N SER A 265 -1.13 17.45 10.23
CA SER A 265 -2.47 17.00 9.87
C SER A 265 -2.63 15.47 9.83
N VAL A 266 -1.59 14.73 10.25
CA VAL A 266 -1.60 13.27 10.23
C VAL A 266 -2.13 12.74 11.55
N GLU A 267 -3.13 11.88 11.46
CA GLU A 267 -3.74 11.23 12.61
C GLU A 267 -3.35 9.75 12.67
N ALA A 268 -3.67 9.06 13.77
CA ALA A 268 -3.43 7.63 13.89
C ALA A 268 -4.66 6.89 14.43
N VAL A 269 -4.98 5.75 13.83
CA VAL A 269 -6.10 4.89 14.21
C VAL A 269 -5.67 3.42 14.27
N PRO A 270 -6.19 2.62 15.23
CA PRO A 270 -5.88 1.20 15.27
C PRO A 270 -6.58 0.44 14.14
N ASP A 271 -7.83 0.80 13.84
CA ASP A 271 -8.75 0.18 12.89
C ASP A 271 -9.76 1.24 12.37
N PHE A 272 -10.64 0.85 11.43
CA PHE A 272 -11.61 1.74 10.80
C PHE A 272 -12.98 1.81 11.52
N GLU A 273 -13.22 1.01 12.57
CA GLU A 273 -14.55 0.85 13.22
C GLU A 273 -15.19 2.16 13.71
N ASN A 274 -14.38 3.18 14.03
CA ASN A 274 -14.84 4.45 14.60
C ASN A 274 -14.68 5.65 13.65
N ILE A 275 -14.42 5.38 12.36
CA ILE A 275 -14.31 6.45 11.36
C ILE A 275 -15.69 6.77 10.83
N VAL A 276 -16.07 8.04 10.98
CA VAL A 276 -17.32 8.58 10.47
C VAL A 276 -16.98 9.67 9.46
N ILE A 277 -17.51 9.52 8.24
CA ILE A 277 -17.42 10.58 7.24
C ILE A 277 -18.48 11.61 7.59
N HIS A 278 -18.13 12.88 7.72
CA HIS A 278 -19.12 13.94 7.95
C HIS A 278 -19.50 14.58 6.62
N PRO A 279 -20.77 14.97 6.41
CA PRO A 279 -21.10 15.85 5.30
C PRO A 279 -20.30 17.14 5.43
N GLU A 280 -19.92 17.77 4.33
CA GLU A 280 -19.44 19.14 4.37
C GLU A 280 -20.53 19.98 5.07
N GLU A 281 -20.19 20.57 6.21
CA GLU A 281 -21.03 21.62 6.76
C GLU A 281 -21.00 22.72 5.70
N ASN A 282 -22.18 23.07 5.16
CA ASN A 282 -22.32 24.32 4.43
C ASN A 282 -21.79 25.40 5.37
N MET A 283 -20.59 25.91 5.10
CA MET A 283 -20.14 27.17 5.65
C MET A 283 -21.08 28.22 5.06
N GLU A 284 -22.19 28.45 5.76
CA GLU A 284 -23.03 29.62 5.53
C GLU A 284 -22.14 30.86 5.69
N LEU A 285 -22.06 31.62 4.59
CA LEU A 285 -21.39 32.92 4.47
C LEU A 285 -21.93 33.95 5.48
#